data_AF-A0A316JZM1-F1
#
_entry.id   AF-A0A316JZM1-F1
#
_cell.length_a   1.000
_cell.length_b   1.000
_cell.length_c   1.000
_cell.angle_alpha   90.00
_cell.angle_beta   90.00
_cell.angle_gamma   90.00
#
_symmetry.space_group_name_H-M   'P 1'
#
loop_
_entity.id
_entity.type
_entity.pdbx_description
1 polymer ?
#
loop_
_entity_poly.entity_id
_entity_poly.type
_entity_poly.pdbx_seq_one_letter_code
_entity_poly.pdbx_strand_id
1 'polypeptide(L)'
;MVAEATQTRESLTVTKGGKTAKITYNDFTFEVANADKYIKLYAYVMPYELNSYQRIEGKNGKFSHPLNNDFRYNITVVGEKEKGYGFFKQLNIEGADLGKISLKTVSKTKLDADVKQLNAARGTSRMPIDSELDWLAKERKDYKE
;
A
#
# COMPACT_ATOMS: atom_id res chain seq x y z
N MET A 1 8.33 -9.78 -31.07
CA MET A 1 6.89 -9.50 -30.86
C MET A 1 6.74 -8.89 -29.48
N VAL A 2 6.15 -7.70 -29.42
CA VAL A 2 5.86 -6.94 -28.20
C VAL A 2 4.77 -7.70 -27.45
N ALA A 3 5.07 -8.22 -26.25
CA ALA A 3 4.07 -8.80 -25.39
C ALA A 3 3.23 -7.65 -24.84
N GLU A 4 2.05 -7.43 -25.43
CA GLU A 4 1.05 -6.52 -24.88
C GLU A 4 0.66 -7.03 -23.49
N ALA A 5 1.07 -6.30 -22.45
CA ALA A 5 0.51 -6.46 -21.13
C ALA A 5 -0.97 -6.06 -21.23
N THR A 6 -1.85 -7.04 -21.39
CA THR A 6 -3.29 -6.83 -21.30
C THR A 6 -3.61 -6.48 -19.85
N GLN A 7 -3.60 -5.19 -19.50
CA GLN A 7 -4.16 -4.70 -18.25
C GLN A 7 -5.65 -5.03 -18.27
N THR A 8 -6.12 -5.86 -17.35
CA THR A 8 -7.53 -6.24 -17.31
C THR A 8 -8.30 -5.06 -16.74
N ARG A 9 -8.82 -4.19 -17.60
CA ARG A 9 -9.63 -3.05 -17.19
C ARG A 9 -11.00 -3.53 -16.75
N GLU A 10 -11.22 -3.61 -15.45
CA GLU A 10 -12.56 -3.78 -14.88
C GLU A 10 -13.24 -2.43 -14.71
N SER A 11 -14.54 -2.36 -15.02
CA SER A 11 -15.32 -1.15 -14.79
C SER A 11 -16.62 -1.44 -14.05
N LEU A 12 -16.90 -0.65 -13.02
CA LEU A 12 -18.14 -0.72 -12.27
C LEU A 12 -19.04 0.45 -12.67
N THR A 13 -20.28 0.16 -13.02
CA THR A 13 -21.30 1.19 -13.26
C THR A 13 -22.22 1.29 -12.04
N VAL A 14 -22.32 2.47 -11.45
CA VAL A 14 -23.18 2.74 -10.29
C VAL A 14 -24.23 3.76 -10.69
N THR A 15 -25.51 3.40 -10.55
CA THR A 15 -26.64 4.32 -10.76
C THR A 15 -27.29 4.63 -9.41
N LYS A 16 -27.36 5.92 -9.06
CA LYS A 16 -28.02 6.40 -7.83
C LYS A 16 -28.81 7.67 -8.11
N GLY A 17 -30.12 7.64 -7.84
CA GLY A 17 -31.01 8.80 -8.03
C GLY A 17 -31.08 9.32 -9.47
N GLY A 18 -31.03 8.43 -10.47
CA GLY A 18 -31.05 8.78 -11.90
C GLY A 18 -29.72 9.27 -12.47
N LYS A 19 -28.66 9.37 -11.66
CA LYS A 19 -27.30 9.68 -12.12
C LYS A 19 -26.49 8.39 -12.22
N THR A 20 -25.78 8.22 -13.32
CA THR A 20 -24.89 7.08 -13.58
C THR A 20 -23.45 7.54 -13.53
N ALA A 21 -22.63 6.87 -12.72
CA ALA A 21 -21.19 7.03 -12.68
C ALA A 21 -20.52 5.73 -13.12
N LYS A 22 -19.48 5.83 -13.94
CA LYS A 22 -18.65 4.70 -14.35
C LYS A 22 -17.29 4.83 -13.67
N ILE A 23 -16.92 3.83 -12.89
CA ILE A 23 -15.62 3.73 -12.21
C ILE A 23 -14.77 2.76 -13.03
N THR A 24 -13.56 3.16 -13.37
CA THR A 24 -12.60 2.31 -14.10
C THR A 24 -11.45 1.94 -13.18
N TYR A 25 -11.08 0.67 -13.15
CA TYR A 25 -9.97 0.17 -12.36
C TYR A 25 -8.83 -0.28 -13.27
N ASN A 26 -7.60 0.00 -12.85
CA ASN A 26 -6.38 -0.55 -13.45
C ASN A 26 -5.72 -1.52 -12.47
N ASP A 27 -5.16 -2.59 -13.02
CA ASP A 27 -4.32 -3.52 -12.28
C ASP A 27 -3.08 -2.80 -11.75
N PHE A 28 -2.90 -2.84 -10.43
CA PHE A 28 -1.69 -2.35 -9.77
C PHE A 28 -0.94 -3.53 -9.17
N THR A 29 0.34 -3.68 -9.54
CA THR A 29 1.16 -4.83 -9.16
C THR A 29 2.57 -4.42 -8.77
N PHE A 30 3.21 -5.22 -7.91
CA PHE A 30 4.63 -5.13 -7.61
C PHE A 30 5.14 -6.40 -6.91
N GLU A 31 6.47 -6.58 -6.89
CA GLU A 31 7.16 -7.64 -6.15
C GLU A 31 8.17 -7.03 -5.16
N VAL A 32 8.17 -7.51 -3.93
CA VAL A 32 9.19 -7.16 -2.92
C VAL A 32 10.42 -8.02 -3.12
N ALA A 33 11.57 -7.40 -3.42
CA ALA A 33 12.84 -8.08 -3.51
C ALA A 33 13.24 -8.71 -2.17
N ASN A 34 13.71 -9.97 -2.21
CA ASN A 34 14.10 -10.75 -1.02
C ASN A 34 12.97 -10.83 0.03
N ALA A 35 11.73 -11.06 -0.42
CA ALA A 35 10.56 -11.15 0.46
C ALA A 35 10.71 -12.19 1.58
N ASP A 36 11.49 -13.26 1.35
CA ASP A 36 11.85 -14.32 2.29
C ASP A 36 12.62 -13.82 3.54
N LYS A 37 13.24 -12.64 3.47
CA LYS A 37 13.98 -12.04 4.60
C LYS A 37 13.10 -11.28 5.58
N TYR A 38 11.80 -11.24 5.34
CA TYR A 38 10.82 -10.52 6.16
C TYR A 38 9.88 -11.52 6.83
N ILE A 39 9.65 -11.32 8.12
CA ILE A 39 8.72 -12.14 8.92
C ILE A 39 7.29 -11.93 8.40
N LYS A 40 6.93 -10.68 8.15
CA LYS A 40 5.65 -10.24 7.59
C LYS A 40 5.90 -9.05 6.66
N LEU A 41 5.09 -8.94 5.61
CA LEU A 41 5.04 -7.79 4.70
C LEU A 41 3.66 -7.16 4.75
N TYR A 42 3.62 -5.85 4.92
CA TYR A 42 2.40 -5.05 4.92
C TYR A 42 2.50 -4.00 3.82
N ALA A 43 1.54 -3.98 2.91
CA ALA A 43 1.47 -3.00 1.84
C ALA A 43 0.20 -2.18 1.98
N TYR A 44 0.31 -0.87 1.78
CA TYR A 44 -0.77 0.07 2.00
C TYR A 44 -0.89 1.02 0.82
N VAL A 45 -2.08 1.08 0.24
CA VAL A 45 -2.44 2.06 -0.78
C VAL A 45 -3.25 3.17 -0.14
N MET A 46 -2.92 4.41 -0.47
CA MET A 46 -3.43 5.61 0.19
C MET A 46 -3.88 6.59 -0.90
N PRO A 47 -5.16 6.61 -1.29
CA PRO A 47 -5.68 7.63 -2.19
C PRO A 47 -5.38 9.04 -1.67
N TYR A 48 -5.07 9.96 -2.59
CA TYR A 48 -4.82 11.36 -2.27
C TYR A 48 -6.13 12.11 -2.06
N GLU A 49 -7.12 11.80 -2.90
CA GLU A 49 -8.44 12.43 -2.94
C GLU A 49 -9.35 11.99 -1.79
N LEU A 50 -9.01 10.89 -1.10
CA LEU A 50 -9.73 10.39 0.06
C LEU A 50 -8.79 10.23 1.24
N ASN A 51 -9.16 10.73 2.42
CA ASN A 51 -8.43 10.42 3.64
C ASN A 51 -8.79 9.01 4.16
N SER A 52 -8.39 7.98 3.41
CA SER A 52 -8.54 6.57 3.73
C SER A 52 -7.33 5.79 3.24
N TYR A 53 -6.95 4.71 3.92
CA TYR A 53 -5.96 3.77 3.41
C TYR A 53 -6.60 2.39 3.26
N GLN A 54 -5.98 1.55 2.43
CA GLN A 54 -6.31 0.14 2.32
C GLN A 54 -5.02 -0.67 2.44
N ARG A 55 -5.00 -1.62 3.37
CA ARG A 55 -3.99 -2.67 3.37
C ARG A 55 -4.32 -3.66 2.27
N ILE A 56 -3.34 -3.98 1.45
CA ILE A 56 -3.47 -4.96 0.37
C ILE A 56 -2.69 -6.22 0.71
N GLU A 57 -3.24 -7.36 0.33
CA GLU A 57 -2.63 -8.66 0.59
C GLU A 57 -1.69 -9.04 -0.55
N GLY A 58 -0.64 -9.77 -0.21
CA GLY A 58 0.33 -10.29 -1.15
C GLY A 58 0.65 -11.75 -0.87
N LYS A 59 1.06 -12.47 -1.91
CA LYS A 59 1.47 -13.88 -1.81
C LYS A 59 2.93 -14.00 -2.24
N ASN A 60 3.77 -14.54 -1.35
CA ASN A 60 5.21 -14.71 -1.60
C ASN A 60 5.91 -13.43 -2.06
N GLY A 61 5.57 -12.28 -1.44
CA GLY A 61 6.14 -10.98 -1.78
C GLY A 61 5.57 -10.33 -3.04
N LYS A 62 4.63 -10.96 -3.73
CA LYS A 62 3.94 -10.41 -4.91
C LYS A 62 2.59 -9.86 -4.51
N PHE A 63 2.31 -8.64 -4.94
CA PHE A 63 1.07 -7.92 -4.64
C PHE A 63 0.35 -7.58 -5.93
N SER A 64 -0.97 -7.75 -5.92
CA SER A 64 -1.86 -7.41 -7.03
C SER A 64 -3.15 -6.86 -6.46
N HIS A 65 -3.53 -5.66 -6.84
CA HIS A 65 -4.73 -5.00 -6.36
C HIS A 65 -5.27 -4.03 -7.42
N PRO A 66 -6.58 -4.00 -7.72
CA PRO A 66 -7.13 -2.99 -8.62
C PRO A 66 -7.17 -1.61 -7.95
N LEU A 67 -6.72 -0.57 -8.64
CA LEU A 67 -6.82 0.82 -8.20
C LEU A 67 -7.81 1.59 -9.07
N ASN A 68 -8.65 2.41 -8.45
CA ASN A 68 -9.55 3.31 -9.17
C ASN A 68 -8.72 4.38 -9.89
N ASN A 69 -8.90 4.51 -11.21
CA ASN A 69 -8.17 5.42 -12.09
C ASN A 69 -8.46 6.90 -11.83
N ASP A 70 -9.57 7.21 -11.16
CA ASP A 70 -9.95 8.58 -10.83
C ASP A 70 -9.14 9.15 -9.65
N PHE A 71 -8.31 8.32 -8.99
CA PHE A 71 -7.51 8.70 -7.84
C PHE A 71 -6.02 8.56 -8.11
N ARG A 72 -5.24 9.43 -7.47
CA ARG A 72 -3.80 9.26 -7.31
C ARG A 72 -3.55 8.59 -5.97
N TYR A 73 -2.53 7.75 -5.89
CA TYR A 73 -2.22 7.05 -4.65
C TYR A 73 -0.81 7.32 -4.18
N ASN A 74 -0.62 7.24 -2.88
CA ASN A 74 0.68 6.95 -2.30
C ASN A 74 0.69 5.46 -1.93
N ILE A 75 1.82 4.80 -2.10
CA ILE A 75 2.05 3.46 -1.58
C ILE A 75 3.14 3.47 -0.52
N THR A 76 2.95 2.67 0.52
CA THR A 76 4.03 2.29 1.41
C THR A 76 4.04 0.79 1.66
N VAL A 77 5.24 0.23 1.81
CA VAL A 77 5.44 -1.18 2.16
C VAL A 77 6.36 -1.25 3.37
N VAL A 78 5.91 -1.97 4.39
CA VAL A 78 6.64 -2.22 5.62
C VAL A 78 6.95 -3.71 5.69
N GLY A 79 8.22 -4.05 5.81
CA GLY A 79 8.67 -5.42 6.03
C GLY A 79 9.19 -5.57 7.44
N GLU A 80 8.61 -6.47 8.21
CA GLU A 80 9.09 -6.75 9.56
C GLU A 80 10.34 -7.64 9.52
N LYS A 81 11.35 -7.29 10.33
CA LYS A 81 12.54 -8.10 10.55
C LYS A 81 12.72 -8.37 12.04
N GLU A 82 13.57 -9.34 12.36
CA GLU A 82 14.00 -9.57 13.75
C GLU A 82 14.58 -8.30 14.38
N LYS A 83 15.37 -7.53 13.62
CA LYS A 83 15.96 -6.26 14.07
C LYS A 83 15.64 -5.16 13.06
N GLY A 84 14.75 -4.26 13.45
CA GLY A 84 14.32 -3.11 12.64
C GLY A 84 13.26 -3.48 11.60
N TYR A 85 13.10 -2.61 10.60
CA TYR A 85 12.07 -2.73 9.57
C TYR A 85 12.68 -2.48 8.19
N GLY A 86 12.16 -3.13 7.16
CA GLY A 86 12.27 -2.65 5.79
C GLY A 86 11.17 -1.65 5.51
N PHE A 87 11.49 -0.59 4.80
CA PHE A 87 10.53 0.43 4.43
C PHE A 87 10.70 0.88 2.99
N PHE A 88 9.58 1.04 2.31
CA PHE A 88 9.48 1.64 0.98
C PHE A 88 8.30 2.60 0.96
N LYS A 89 8.46 3.72 0.25
CA LYS A 89 7.35 4.62 -0.09
C LYS A 89 7.52 5.16 -1.50
N GLN A 90 6.41 5.30 -2.21
CA GLN A 90 6.34 6.01 -3.47
C GLN A 90 5.08 6.86 -3.47
N LEU A 91 5.23 8.10 -3.94
CA LEU A 91 4.16 9.09 -3.92
C LEU A 91 3.59 9.27 -5.33
N ASN A 92 2.32 9.66 -5.40
CA ASN A 92 1.62 10.01 -6.63
C ASN A 92 1.72 8.94 -7.73
N ILE A 93 1.46 7.68 -7.38
CA ILE A 93 1.30 6.60 -8.35
C ILE A 93 -0.09 6.68 -8.99
N GLU A 94 -0.14 6.43 -10.29
CA GLU A 94 -1.33 6.21 -11.07
C GLU A 94 -1.28 4.73 -11.51
N GLY A 95 -2.38 3.98 -11.40
CA GLY A 95 -2.42 2.51 -11.47
C GLY A 95 -1.45 1.91 -12.50
N ALA A 96 -0.47 1.12 -12.03
CA ALA A 96 0.65 0.62 -12.81
C ALA A 96 1.36 -0.59 -12.15
N ASP A 97 2.27 -1.20 -12.90
CA ASP A 97 3.27 -2.15 -12.39
C ASP A 97 4.51 -1.40 -11.88
N LEU A 98 4.82 -1.51 -10.58
CA LEU A 98 6.07 -0.93 -10.01
C LEU A 98 7.28 -1.84 -10.19
N GLY A 99 7.08 -3.02 -10.78
CA GLY A 99 8.08 -4.06 -10.93
C GLY A 99 8.58 -4.53 -9.57
N LYS A 100 9.90 -4.73 -9.49
CA LYS A 100 10.56 -5.22 -8.29
C LYS A 100 11.03 -4.06 -7.41
N ILE A 101 10.42 -3.90 -6.24
CA ILE A 101 10.78 -2.87 -5.26
C ILE A 101 11.74 -3.41 -4.20
N SER A 102 12.62 -2.56 -3.70
CA SER A 102 13.54 -2.89 -2.60
C SER A 102 13.22 -2.05 -1.38
N LEU A 103 13.09 -2.69 -0.23
CA LEU A 103 12.84 -2.03 1.05
C LEU A 103 14.16 -1.65 1.71
N LYS A 104 14.27 -0.39 2.15
CA LYS A 104 15.43 0.11 2.89
C LYS A 104 15.29 -0.23 4.36
N THR A 105 16.35 -0.73 5.00
CA THR A 105 16.33 -0.96 6.44
C THR A 105 16.27 0.37 7.20
N VAL A 106 15.32 0.49 8.13
CA VAL A 106 15.11 1.67 8.98
C VAL A 106 14.89 1.26 10.44
N SER A 107 15.20 2.18 11.36
CA SER A 107 14.84 2.05 12.78
C SER A 107 13.35 2.31 13.00
N LYS A 108 12.80 1.89 14.15
CA LYS A 108 11.41 2.21 14.54
C LYS A 108 11.16 3.72 14.55
N THR A 109 12.07 4.50 15.15
CA THR A 109 11.96 5.96 15.20
C THR A 109 11.89 6.59 13.81
N LYS A 110 12.67 6.09 12.84
CA LYS A 110 12.64 6.60 11.48
C LYS A 110 11.38 6.19 10.73
N LEU A 111 10.92 4.94 10.92
CA LEU A 111 9.64 4.47 10.40
C LEU A 111 8.49 5.34 10.90
N ASP A 112 8.44 5.63 12.19
CA ASP A 112 7.39 6.45 12.82
C ASP A 112 7.38 7.87 12.25
N ALA A 113 8.57 8.45 12.03
CA ALA A 113 8.69 9.77 11.40
C ALA A 113 8.21 9.75 9.94
N ASP A 114 8.56 8.73 9.16
CA ASP A 114 8.11 8.60 7.77
C ASP A 114 6.59 8.41 7.67
N VAL A 115 6.02 7.61 8.56
CA VAL A 115 4.57 7.37 8.62
C VAL A 115 3.83 8.64 9.02
N LYS A 116 4.32 9.38 10.01
CA LYS A 116 3.75 10.68 10.38
C LYS A 116 3.76 11.66 9.22
N GLN A 117 4.85 11.70 8.45
CA GLN A 117 4.94 12.54 7.25
C GLN A 117 3.90 12.13 6.19
N LEU A 118 3.70 10.83 5.97
CA LEU A 118 2.68 10.31 5.06
C LEU A 118 1.26 10.71 5.50
N ASN A 119 0.98 10.66 6.80
CA ASN A 119 -0.33 11.08 7.34
C ASN A 119 -0.52 12.60 7.28
N ALA A 120 0.50 13.40 7.57
CA ALA A 120 0.42 14.87 7.54
C ALA A 120 0.12 15.41 6.13
N ALA A 121 0.51 14.69 5.09
CA ALA A 121 0.17 15.01 3.71
C ALA A 121 -1.30 14.75 3.34
N ARG A 122 -2.11 14.17 4.26
CA ARG A 122 -3.48 13.70 4.03
C ARG A 122 -4.43 14.47 4.95
N GLY A 123 -5.37 15.22 4.39
CA GLY A 123 -6.26 16.13 5.12
C GLY A 123 -6.98 15.46 6.30
N THR A 124 -6.96 16.07 7.47
CA THR A 124 -7.29 15.49 8.78
C THR A 124 -8.76 15.08 8.93
N SER A 125 -9.07 13.78 9.12
CA SER A 125 -10.29 13.33 9.85
C SER A 125 -10.45 11.80 10.09
N ARG A 126 -9.61 10.89 9.57
CA ARG A 126 -9.77 9.43 9.80
C ARG A 126 -8.47 8.70 10.15
N MET A 127 -8.64 7.48 10.70
CA MET A 127 -7.63 6.70 11.43
C MET A 127 -6.29 6.72 10.68
N PRO A 128 -5.22 7.25 11.30
CA PRO A 128 -3.90 7.25 10.69
C PRO A 128 -3.32 5.82 10.66
N ILE A 129 -2.46 5.54 9.68
CA ILE A 129 -1.86 4.19 9.53
C ILE A 129 -0.90 3.84 10.69
N ASP A 130 -0.41 4.83 11.42
CA ASP A 130 0.43 4.61 12.61
C ASP A 130 -0.30 3.80 13.69
N SER A 131 -1.62 3.97 13.84
CA SER A 131 -2.42 3.23 14.81
C SER A 131 -2.44 1.73 14.51
N GLU A 132 -2.49 1.36 13.23
CA GLU A 132 -2.38 -0.05 12.81
C GLU A 132 -0.95 -0.57 12.98
N LEU A 133 0.06 0.20 12.58
CA LEU A 133 1.46 -0.20 12.72
C LEU A 133 1.89 -0.36 14.19
N ASP A 134 1.34 0.46 15.09
CA ASP A 134 1.57 0.34 16.53
C ASP A 134 0.85 -0.89 17.11
N TRP A 135 -0.33 -1.25 16.61
CA TRP A 135 -0.99 -2.50 16.96
C TRP A 135 -0.14 -3.71 16.52
N LEU A 136 0.36 -3.72 15.29
CA LEU A 136 1.24 -4.77 14.78
C LEU A 136 2.54 -4.90 15.62
N ALA A 137 3.11 -3.77 16.03
CA ALA A 137 4.29 -3.76 16.89
C ALA A 137 4.02 -4.30 18.31
N LYS A 138 2.80 -4.12 18.84
CA LYS A 138 2.37 -4.68 20.13
C LYS A 138 2.08 -6.17 20.02
N GLU A 139 1.39 -6.60 18.97
CA GLU A 139 1.15 -8.02 18.68
C GLU A 139 2.46 -8.82 18.76
N ARG A 140 3.55 -8.30 18.19
CA ARG A 140 4.89 -8.91 18.29
C ARG A 140 5.42 -9.09 19.72
N LYS A 141 5.11 -8.17 20.64
CA LYS A 141 5.58 -8.25 22.04
C LYS A 141 4.87 -9.36 22.79
N ASP A 142 3.58 -9.57 22.49
CA ASP A 142 2.74 -10.52 23.20
C ASP A 142 2.99 -11.97 22.74
N TYR A 143 3.54 -12.19 21.54
CA TYR A 143 3.98 -13.53 21.08
C TYR A 143 5.36 -13.98 21.59
N LYS A 144 5.99 -13.23 22.50
CA LYS A 144 7.16 -13.70 23.25
C LYS A 144 6.73 -14.25 24.62
N GLU A 145 6.00 -15.36 24.59
CA GLU A 145 5.79 -16.25 25.75
C GLU A 145 6.53 -17.57 25.52
#